data_AF-A0A971HF03-F1
#
_entry.id   AF-A0A971HF03-F1
#
_cell.length_a   1.000
_cell.length_b   1.000
_cell.length_c   1.000
_cell.angle_alpha   90.00
_cell.angle_beta   90.00
_cell.angle_gamma   90.00
#
_symmetry.space_group_name_H-M   'P 1'
#
loop_
_entity.id
_entity.type
_entity.pdbx_description
1 polymer ?
#
loop_
_entity_poly.entity_id
_entity_poly.type
_entity_poly.pdbx_seq_one_letter_code
_entity_poly.pdbx_strand_id
1 'polypeptide(L)'
;MESFGYSEWSKLDNASKIFPSTWSHKDPKVFRIVCELKDEVDPRLLQAALDDVIEDIPVYKSVLRRGVFWHYLERSDIKPLVEAEETTVCAPIYT
;
A
#
# COMPACT_ATOMS: atom_id res chain seq x y z
N MET A 1 -14.35 15.62 20.65
CA MET A 1 -14.08 14.60 19.62
C MET A 1 -13.27 15.33 18.56
N GLU A 2 -11.97 15.43 18.76
CA GLU A 2 -11.09 16.14 17.82
C GLU A 2 -10.91 15.25 16.59
N SER A 3 -11.47 15.69 15.47
CA SER A 3 -11.15 15.11 14.17
C SER A 3 -9.68 15.40 13.90
N PHE A 4 -8.84 14.36 13.87
CA PHE A 4 -7.50 14.46 13.30
C PHE A 4 -7.67 14.81 11.81
N GLY A 5 -7.62 16.10 11.50
CA GLY A 5 -7.63 16.59 10.13
C GLY A 5 -6.38 16.07 9.44
N TYR A 6 -6.50 15.01 8.65
CA TYR A 6 -5.45 14.60 7.73
C TYR A 6 -5.23 15.75 6.76
N SER A 7 -4.09 16.43 6.89
CA SER A 7 -3.58 17.34 5.87
C SER A 7 -3.61 16.60 4.54
N GLU A 8 -4.19 17.23 3.51
CA GLU A 8 -4.22 16.72 2.13
C GLU A 8 -2.80 16.42 1.60
N TRP A 9 -1.78 16.96 2.27
CA TRP A 9 -0.36 16.76 1.99
C TRP A 9 0.38 16.23 3.22
N SER A 10 0.97 15.05 3.08
CA SER A 10 1.93 14.50 4.06
C SER A 10 3.36 14.76 3.61
N LYS A 11 4.19 15.30 4.49
CA LYS A 11 5.61 15.52 4.20
C LYS A 11 6.33 14.17 4.11
N LEU A 12 6.98 13.90 2.98
CA LEU A 12 7.83 12.72 2.84
C LEU A 12 9.05 12.80 3.77
N ASP A 13 9.30 11.72 4.49
CA ASP A 13 10.53 11.51 5.23
C ASP A 13 11.72 11.25 4.28
N ASN A 14 12.93 11.10 4.82
CA ASN A 14 14.12 10.91 3.99
C ASN A 14 14.10 9.56 3.25
N ALA A 15 13.57 8.51 3.88
CA ALA A 15 13.44 7.20 3.27
C ALA A 15 12.52 7.25 2.04
N SER A 16 11.37 7.91 2.15
CA SER A 16 10.41 8.09 1.06
C SER A 16 10.93 8.94 -0.09
N LYS A 17 12.04 9.68 0.10
CA LYS A 17 12.73 10.39 -0.99
C LYS A 17 13.77 9.51 -1.69
N ILE A 18 14.43 8.61 -0.97
CA ILE A 18 15.54 7.77 -1.46
C ILE A 18 15.02 6.48 -2.11
N PHE A 19 14.02 5.82 -1.52
CA PHE A 19 13.52 4.55 -2.07
C PHE A 19 13.00 4.68 -3.50
N PRO A 20 12.20 5.71 -3.84
CA PRO A 20 11.72 5.87 -5.22
C PRO A 20 12.83 6.12 -6.24
N SER A 21 13.90 6.83 -5.86
CA SER A 21 15.00 7.13 -6.78
C SER A 21 15.91 5.92 -7.04
N THR A 22 15.84 4.90 -6.18
CA THR A 22 16.60 3.65 -6.29
C THR A 22 15.74 2.45 -6.71
N TRP A 23 14.45 2.69 -6.98
CA TRP A 23 13.52 1.66 -7.41
C TRP A 23 13.85 1.15 -8.82
N SER A 24 13.70 -0.15 -9.05
CA SER A 24 13.70 -0.76 -10.38
C SER A 24 12.84 -2.03 -10.41
N HIS A 25 12.53 -2.55 -11.60
CA HIS A 25 11.85 -3.85 -11.73
C HIS A 25 12.60 -4.99 -11.02
N LYS A 26 13.94 -4.92 -10.95
CA LYS A 26 14.76 -5.91 -10.24
C LYS A 26 14.81 -5.69 -8.73
N ASP A 27 14.56 -4.48 -8.27
CA ASP A 27 14.67 -4.07 -6.87
C ASP A 27 13.54 -3.08 -6.53
N PRO A 28 12.32 -3.60 -6.36
CA PRO A 28 11.13 -2.76 -6.28
C PRO A 28 10.87 -2.13 -4.91
N LYS A 29 11.75 -2.34 -3.92
CA LYS A 29 11.61 -1.78 -2.56
C LYS A 29 10.26 -2.06 -1.89
N VAL A 30 9.63 -3.19 -2.21
CA VAL A 30 8.40 -3.67 -1.57
C VAL A 30 8.69 -4.90 -0.73
N PHE A 31 7.92 -5.07 0.34
CA PHE A 31 7.95 -6.27 1.18
C PHE A 31 6.63 -7.02 1.01
N ARG A 32 6.69 -8.35 0.93
CA ARG A 32 5.52 -9.22 1.01
C ARG A 32 5.54 -9.93 2.35
N ILE A 33 4.39 -9.97 3.02
CA ILE A 33 4.17 -10.74 4.24
C ILE A 33 3.23 -11.88 3.89
N VAL A 34 3.56 -13.08 4.36
CA VAL A 34 2.72 -14.27 4.23
C VAL A 34 2.54 -14.84 5.62
N CYS A 35 1.32 -15.28 5.93
CA CYS A 35 1.01 -15.99 7.16
C CYS A 35 0.08 -17.16 6.86
N GLU A 36 0.20 -18.21 7.67
CA GLU A 36 -0.70 -19.36 7.63
C GLU A 36 -1.70 -19.20 8.78
N LEU A 37 -2.98 -19.37 8.47
CA LEU A 37 -4.08 -19.28 9.44
C LEU A 37 -4.61 -20.67 9.75
N LYS A 38 -5.19 -20.84 10.95
CA LYS A 38 -5.78 -22.11 11.36
C LYS A 38 -7.12 -22.40 10.66
N ASP A 39 -7.86 -21.34 10.39
CA ASP A 39 -9.19 -21.39 9.80
C ASP A 39 -9.14 -20.89 8.35
N GLU A 40 -10.10 -21.34 7.54
CA GLU A 40 -10.25 -20.85 6.18
C GLU A 40 -10.57 -19.35 6.15
N VAL A 41 -9.99 -18.64 5.19
CA VAL A 41 -10.24 -17.21 4.99
C VAL A 41 -11.57 -17.03 4.27
N ASP A 42 -12.52 -16.33 4.89
CA ASP A 42 -13.71 -15.81 4.19
C ASP A 42 -13.35 -14.52 3.44
N PRO A 43 -13.39 -14.50 2.09
CA PRO A 43 -13.02 -13.33 1.30
C PRO A 43 -13.90 -12.10 1.59
N ARG A 44 -15.16 -12.29 2.00
CA ARG A 44 -16.08 -11.18 2.29
C ARG A 44 -15.71 -10.49 3.60
N LEU A 45 -15.37 -11.28 4.61
CA LEU A 45 -14.89 -10.75 5.89
C LEU A 45 -13.54 -10.07 5.72
N LEU A 46 -12.63 -10.66 4.91
CA LEU A 46 -11.34 -10.05 4.63
C LEU A 46 -11.48 -8.72 3.87
N GLN A 47 -12.39 -8.64 2.90
CA GLN A 47 -12.66 -7.37 2.20
C GLN A 47 -13.24 -6.31 3.15
N ALA A 48 -14.18 -6.68 4.03
CA ALA A 48 -14.74 -5.74 5.00
C ALA A 48 -13.65 -5.20 5.95
N ALA A 49 -12.77 -6.08 6.45
CA ALA A 49 -11.63 -5.67 7.27
C ALA A 49 -10.65 -4.75 6.50
N LEU A 50 -10.42 -5.02 5.21
CA LEU A 50 -9.59 -4.18 4.35
C LEU A 50 -10.20 -2.78 4.17
N ASP A 51 -11.51 -2.72 3.92
CA ASP A 51 -12.24 -1.45 3.75
C ASP A 51 -12.16 -0.58 5.00
N ASP A 52 -12.30 -1.18 6.19
CA ASP A 52 -12.15 -0.48 7.47
C ASP A 52 -10.71 0.04 7.68
N VAL A 53 -9.71 -0.81 7.46
CA VAL A 53 -8.28 -0.46 7.67
C VAL A 53 -7.82 0.68 6.77
N ILE A 54 -8.34 0.77 5.54
CA ILE A 54 -7.93 1.81 4.59
C ILE A 54 -8.47 3.18 4.93
N GLU A 55 -9.67 3.23 5.52
CA GLU A 55 -10.22 4.47 6.02
C GLU A 55 -9.51 4.92 7.31
N ASP A 56 -9.08 3.97 8.16
CA ASP A 56 -8.27 4.24 9.37
C ASP A 56 -6.81 4.62 9.06
N ILE A 57 -6.25 4.11 7.96
CA ILE A 57 -4.86 4.36 7.54
C ILE A 57 -4.85 4.93 6.10
N PRO A 58 -5.19 6.22 5.91
CA PRO A 58 -5.39 6.82 4.59
C PRO A 58 -4.17 6.80 3.67
N VAL A 59 -2.96 6.64 4.22
CA VAL A 59 -1.72 6.56 3.42
C VAL A 59 -1.71 5.35 2.49
N TYR A 60 -2.38 4.25 2.85
CA TYR A 60 -2.54 3.09 1.97
C TYR A 60 -3.47 3.36 0.78
N LYS A 61 -4.25 4.44 0.83
CA LYS A 61 -5.09 4.93 -0.26
C LYS A 61 -4.37 5.98 -1.12
N SER A 62 -3.04 5.95 -1.15
CA SER A 62 -2.22 6.90 -1.90
C SER A 62 -1.29 6.20 -2.88
N VAL A 63 -1.06 6.84 -4.03
CA VAL A 63 -0.13 6.39 -5.05
C VAL A 63 1.10 7.28 -5.06
N LEU A 64 2.27 6.67 -5.27
CA LEU A 64 3.50 7.42 -5.43
C LEU A 64 3.58 8.01 -6.85
N ARG A 65 3.70 9.34 -6.94
CA ARG A 65 3.85 10.08 -8.19
C ARG A 65 5.23 10.72 -8.30
N ARG A 66 5.66 10.96 -9.54
CA ARG A 66 6.91 11.67 -9.85
C ARG A 66 6.59 13.09 -10.33
N GLY A 67 7.01 14.09 -9.56
CA GLY A 67 7.01 15.50 -9.96
C GLY A 67 8.30 15.89 -10.68
N VAL A 68 8.42 17.19 -10.99
CA VAL A 68 9.59 17.75 -11.70
C VAL A 68 10.88 17.62 -10.88
N PHE A 69 10.78 17.77 -9.55
CA PHE A 69 11.94 17.74 -8.65
C PHE A 69 11.90 16.60 -7.63
N TRP A 70 10.71 16.11 -7.25
CA TRP A 70 10.53 15.15 -6.15
C TRP A 70 9.41 14.16 -6.42
N HIS A 71 9.46 13.01 -5.76
CA HIS A 71 8.31 12.13 -5.63
C HIS A 71 7.36 12.66 -4.54
N TYR A 72 6.08 12.32 -4.64
CA TYR A 72 5.06 12.66 -3.64
C TYR A 72 3.98 11.58 -3.61
N LEU A 73 3.30 11.44 -2.47
CA LEU A 73 2.11 10.60 -2.36
C LEU A 73 0.90 11.42 -2.75
N GLU A 74 0.13 10.92 -3.70
CA GLU A 74 -1.14 11.49 -4.16
C GLU A 74 -2.27 10.59 -3.70
N ARG A 75 -3.30 11.16 -3.06
CA ARG A 75 -4.49 10.39 -2.68
C ARG A 75 -5.16 9.82 -3.93
N SER A 76 -5.53 8.55 -3.86
CA SER A 76 -6.15 7.81 -4.94
C SER A 76 -7.58 7.41 -4.58
N ASP A 77 -8.44 7.34 -5.59
CA ASP A 77 -9.78 6.75 -5.44
C ASP A 77 -9.79 5.25 -5.79
N ILE A 78 -8.62 4.67 -6.08
CA ILE A 78 -8.48 3.23 -6.31
C ILE A 78 -8.84 2.51 -5.01
N LYS A 79 -9.84 1.63 -5.09
CA LYS A 79 -10.21 0.73 -4.00
C LYS A 79 -9.47 -0.59 -4.20
N PRO A 80 -8.67 -1.05 -3.23
CA PRO A 80 -8.06 -2.37 -3.31
C PRO A 80 -9.12 -3.44 -3.08
N LEU A 81 -8.97 -4.53 -3.82
CA LEU A 81 -9.85 -5.68 -3.78
C LEU A 81 -9.05 -6.89 -3.32
N VAL A 82 -9.67 -7.67 -2.45
CA VAL A 82 -9.13 -8.96 -2.01
C VAL A 82 -9.25 -9.95 -3.16
N GLU A 83 -8.12 -10.60 -3.47
CA GLU A 83 -8.03 -11.61 -4.50
C GLU A 83 -7.38 -12.87 -3.92
N ALA A 84 -7.72 -14.03 -4.49
CA ALA A 84 -7.06 -15.28 -4.12
C ALA A 84 -5.60 -15.25 -4.59
N GLU A 85 -4.67 -15.63 -3.72
CA GLU A 85 -3.26 -15.75 -4.09
C GLU A 85 -3.05 -17.02 -4.92
N GLU A 86 -2.73 -16.84 -6.20
CA GLU A 86 -2.46 -17.95 -7.13
C GLU A 86 -0.96 -18.20 -7.33
N THR A 87 -0.09 -17.33 -6.83
CA THR A 87 1.36 -17.44 -7.00
C THR A 87 2.03 -18.16 -5.84
N THR A 88 3.23 -18.69 -6.08
CA THR A 88 4.00 -19.33 -5.01
C THR A 88 4.51 -18.31 -4.01
N VAL A 89 4.77 -18.77 -2.78
CA VAL A 89 5.45 -17.98 -1.75
C VAL A 89 6.73 -17.37 -2.35
N CYS A 90 6.91 -16.06 -2.15
CA CYS A 90 8.02 -15.26 -2.69
C CYS A 90 8.10 -15.10 -4.22
N ALA A 91 7.02 -15.37 -4.98
CA ALA A 91 6.99 -15.04 -6.41
C ALA A 91 7.23 -13.52 -6.65
N PRO A 92 7.86 -13.10 -7.76
CA PRO A 92 8.05 -11.68 -8.08
C PRO A 92 6.73 -10.90 -8.06
N ILE A 93 6.74 -9.68 -7.50
CA ILE A 93 5.54 -8.81 -7.45
C ILE A 93 5.36 -8.03 -8.76
N TYR A 94 6.49 -7.66 -9.39
CA TYR A 94 6.52 -6.91 -10.63
C TYR A 94 7.31 -7.71 -11.66
N THR A 95 6.75 -7.84 -12.86
CA THR A 95 7.37 -8.47 -14.04
C THR A 95 7.78 -7.41 -15.05
#